data_AF-A0A7V1LRW6-F1
#
_entry.id   AF-A0A7V1LRW6-F1
#
_cell.length_a   1.000
_cell.length_b   1.000
_cell.length_c   1.000
_cell.angle_alpha   90.00
_cell.angle_beta   90.00
_cell.angle_gamma   90.00
#
_symmetry.space_group_name_H-M   'P 1'
#
loop_
_entity.id
_entity.type
_entity.pdbx_description
1 polymer ?
#
loop_
_entity_poly.entity_id
_entity_poly.type
_entity_poly.pdbx_seq_one_letter_code
_entity_poly.pdbx_strand_id
1 'polypeptide(L)'
;MTKNDLQNLKRVLDEFNPYLAIKFAESLNNEERQYDEIILALQHILLDKFNTEYIVRFVNNVEGVDLELIQSFIINNDDPEPIYTFALLVKNANLEKLQQAIIKRGDADYIYLFAKNVKGANIKVLQEVIIDSKNVRCMFLFAESVKGANTEKLQDEIISYGIFEYIYLFAKNVKGANMELLRSSVPESNNDAFMNTFDSISESEEDTSSNMYHITSNNINNIDSIGIKREFKIEVKESEITDILDDFEMVKIMRM
;
A
#
# COMPACT_ATOMS: atom_id res chain seq x y z
N MET A 1 -26.32 16.40 19.39
CA MET A 1 -26.27 17.39 18.30
C MET A 1 -26.90 18.71 18.69
N THR A 2 -26.14 19.78 18.49
CA THR A 2 -26.62 21.17 18.53
C THR A 2 -27.28 21.58 17.20
N LYS A 3 -27.96 22.74 17.19
CA LYS A 3 -28.49 23.34 15.95
C LYS A 3 -27.40 23.60 14.90
N ASN A 4 -26.18 23.92 15.35
CA ASN A 4 -25.03 24.13 14.49
C ASN A 4 -24.56 22.80 13.85
N ASP A 5 -24.62 21.70 14.59
CA ASP A 5 -24.23 20.38 14.08
C ASP A 5 -25.20 19.87 13.01
N LEU A 6 -26.50 20.11 13.20
CA LEU A 6 -27.51 19.81 12.18
C LEU A 6 -27.31 20.62 10.89
N GLN A 7 -26.95 21.90 11.01
CA GLN A 7 -26.65 22.74 9.84
C GLN A 7 -25.37 22.28 9.12
N ASN A 8 -24.35 21.88 9.87
CA ASN A 8 -23.13 21.33 9.30
C ASN A 8 -23.37 19.99 8.60
N LEU A 9 -24.09 19.06 9.23
CA LEU A 9 -24.46 17.78 8.61
C LEU A 9 -25.25 18.01 7.34
N LYS A 10 -26.27 18.89 7.36
CA LYS A 10 -27.04 19.23 6.16
C LYS A 10 -26.13 19.75 5.04
N ARG A 11 -25.19 20.64 5.34
CA ARG A 11 -24.23 21.14 4.36
C ARG A 11 -23.34 20.03 3.79
N VAL A 12 -22.86 19.12 4.63
CA VAL A 12 -22.08 17.95 4.17
C VAL A 12 -22.87 17.11 3.19
N LEU A 13 -24.14 16.84 3.51
CA LEU A 13 -25.06 16.05 2.68
C LEU A 13 -25.42 16.78 1.38
N ASP A 14 -25.65 18.08 1.42
CA ASP A 14 -26.01 18.88 0.23
C ASP A 14 -24.81 19.00 -0.74
N GLU A 15 -23.59 19.13 -0.21
CA GLU A 15 -22.38 19.35 -1.02
C GLU A 15 -21.66 18.05 -1.42
N PHE A 16 -21.96 16.92 -0.76
CA PHE A 16 -21.24 15.64 -0.93
C PHE A 16 -19.71 15.79 -0.88
N ASN A 17 -19.22 16.68 0.00
CA ASN A 17 -17.82 17.07 0.05
C ASN A 17 -17.05 16.22 1.08
N PRO A 18 -16.09 15.38 0.65
CA PRO A 18 -15.30 14.52 1.55
C PRO A 18 -14.55 15.27 2.66
N TYR A 19 -14.02 16.45 2.34
CA TYR A 19 -13.30 17.26 3.32
C TYR A 19 -14.23 17.76 4.43
N LEU A 20 -15.44 18.22 4.07
CA LEU A 20 -16.42 18.64 5.07
C LEU A 20 -16.96 17.46 5.87
N ALA A 21 -17.14 16.29 5.24
CA ALA A 21 -17.56 15.07 5.93
C ALA A 21 -16.57 14.67 7.03
N ILE A 22 -15.27 14.63 6.71
CA ILE A 22 -14.22 14.31 7.69
C ILE A 22 -14.18 15.35 8.80
N LYS A 23 -14.18 16.64 8.45
CA LYS A 23 -14.12 17.72 9.44
C LYS A 23 -15.32 17.69 10.39
N PHE A 24 -16.50 17.35 9.86
CA PHE A 24 -17.69 17.19 10.69
C PHE A 24 -17.55 15.98 11.62
N ALA A 25 -17.14 14.82 11.10
CA ALA A 25 -16.90 13.62 11.90
C ALA A 25 -15.88 13.83 13.03
N GLU A 26 -14.75 14.49 12.74
CA GLU A 26 -13.71 14.84 13.72
C GLU A 26 -14.23 15.78 14.83
N SER A 27 -15.32 16.52 14.59
CA SER A 27 -15.92 17.44 15.55
C SER A 27 -17.08 16.86 16.36
N LEU A 28 -17.58 15.68 15.97
CA LEU A 28 -18.71 15.04 16.63
C LEU A 28 -18.30 14.47 17.99
N ASN A 29 -19.18 14.60 18.97
CA ASN A 29 -19.03 13.90 20.24
C ASN A 29 -19.48 12.44 20.07
N ASN A 30 -18.61 11.49 20.39
CA ASN A 30 -18.87 10.05 20.29
C ASN A 30 -19.94 9.54 21.28
N GLU A 31 -20.31 10.33 22.29
CA GLU A 31 -21.42 10.02 23.21
C GLU A 31 -22.80 10.41 22.65
N GLU A 32 -22.86 10.97 21.44
CA GLU A 32 -24.13 11.32 20.82
C GLU A 32 -24.93 10.08 20.42
N ARG A 33 -26.24 10.10 20.71
CA ARG A 33 -27.14 8.97 20.46
C ARG A 33 -27.13 8.45 19.02
N GLN A 34 -26.84 9.32 18.06
CA GLN A 34 -26.86 9.01 16.62
C GLN A 34 -25.45 8.97 16.02
N TYR A 35 -24.40 8.92 16.85
CA TYR A 35 -23.02 9.03 16.39
C TYR A 35 -22.70 7.96 15.35
N ASP A 36 -22.99 6.69 15.65
CA ASP A 36 -22.68 5.56 14.77
C ASP A 36 -23.40 5.66 13.42
N GLU A 37 -24.69 6.05 13.40
CA GLU A 37 -25.45 6.23 12.17
C GLU A 37 -24.91 7.40 11.33
N ILE A 38 -24.50 8.48 11.99
CA ILE A 38 -23.88 9.63 11.31
C ILE A 38 -22.53 9.24 10.72
N ILE A 39 -21.66 8.56 11.48
CA ILE A 39 -20.36 8.10 11.00
C ILE A 39 -20.52 7.16 9.81
N LEU A 40 -21.49 6.24 9.86
CA LEU A 40 -21.78 5.34 8.74
C LEU A 40 -22.23 6.10 7.49
N ALA A 41 -23.13 7.09 7.63
CA ALA A 41 -23.56 7.92 6.50
C ALA A 41 -22.39 8.71 5.88
N LEU A 42 -21.54 9.31 6.72
CA LEU A 42 -20.35 10.03 6.25
C LEU A 42 -19.35 9.10 5.57
N GLN A 43 -19.19 7.88 6.08
CA GLN A 43 -18.37 6.85 5.46
C GLN A 43 -18.85 6.51 4.05
N HIS A 44 -20.16 6.35 3.83
CA HIS A 44 -20.70 6.10 2.48
C HIS A 44 -20.40 7.23 1.50
N ILE A 45 -20.47 8.49 1.94
CA ILE A 45 -20.10 9.66 1.11
C ILE A 45 -18.62 9.60 0.71
N LEU A 46 -17.74 9.22 1.64
CA LEU A 46 -16.31 9.09 1.36
C LEU A 46 -16.00 7.96 0.37
N LEU A 47 -16.73 6.84 0.47
CA LEU A 47 -16.58 5.72 -0.45
C LEU A 47 -17.12 6.04 -1.85
N ASP A 48 -18.22 6.78 -1.97
CA ASP A 48 -18.77 7.23 -3.26
C ASP A 48 -17.78 8.12 -4.03
N LYS A 49 -17.15 9.07 -3.33
CA LYS A 49 -16.15 9.98 -3.93
C LYS A 49 -14.76 9.37 -4.05
N PHE A 50 -14.58 8.18 -3.47
CA PHE A 50 -13.36 7.40 -3.35
C PHE A 50 -12.04 8.18 -3.49
N ASN A 51 -11.52 8.62 -2.35
CA ASN A 51 -10.17 9.14 -2.25
C ASN A 51 -9.44 8.45 -1.09
N THR A 52 -8.38 7.70 -1.41
CA THR A 52 -7.65 6.87 -0.43
C THR A 52 -7.09 7.70 0.72
N GLU A 53 -6.56 8.90 0.47
CA GLU A 53 -6.01 9.77 1.51
C GLU A 53 -7.09 10.20 2.51
N TYR A 54 -8.26 10.59 2.00
CA TYR A 54 -9.42 10.95 2.82
C TYR A 54 -9.96 9.77 3.62
N ILE A 55 -10.02 8.58 3.02
CA ILE A 55 -10.43 7.36 3.72
C ILE A 55 -9.44 7.01 4.84
N VAL A 56 -8.14 7.04 4.57
CA VAL A 56 -7.10 6.78 5.59
C VAL A 56 -7.17 7.80 6.72
N ARG A 57 -7.35 9.09 6.40
CA ARG A 57 -7.53 10.13 7.40
C ARG A 57 -8.77 9.86 8.26
N PHE A 58 -9.90 9.57 7.63
CA PHE A 58 -11.15 9.30 8.34
C PHE A 58 -10.99 8.14 9.32
N VAL A 59 -10.48 7.00 8.84
CA VAL A 59 -10.24 5.81 9.66
C VAL A 59 -9.30 6.07 10.84
N ASN A 60 -8.25 6.87 10.66
CA ASN A 60 -7.26 7.12 11.70
C ASN A 60 -7.69 8.16 12.74
N ASN A 61 -8.72 8.98 12.46
CA ASN A 61 -9.12 10.11 13.31
C ASN A 61 -10.56 10.03 13.84
N VAL A 62 -11.36 9.07 13.37
CA VAL A 62 -12.78 8.94 13.72
C VAL A 62 -13.03 7.57 14.35
N GLU A 63 -13.75 7.55 15.48
CA GLU A 63 -14.16 6.32 16.15
C GLU A 63 -15.44 5.76 15.53
N GLY A 64 -15.76 4.48 15.78
CA GLY A 64 -16.99 3.87 15.25
C GLY A 64 -17.00 3.58 13.75
N VAL A 65 -15.89 3.83 13.05
CA VAL A 65 -15.74 3.55 11.60
C VAL A 65 -15.87 2.05 11.32
N ASP A 66 -16.70 1.68 10.35
CA ASP A 66 -16.80 0.31 9.86
C ASP A 66 -15.62 -0.02 8.94
N LEU A 67 -14.54 -0.50 9.57
CA LEU A 67 -13.32 -0.92 8.89
C LEU A 67 -13.54 -2.07 7.91
N GLU A 68 -14.48 -2.98 8.17
CA GLU A 68 -14.70 -4.14 7.30
C GLU A 68 -15.36 -3.71 5.99
N LEU A 69 -16.32 -2.78 6.05
CA LEU A 69 -16.93 -2.17 4.88
C LEU A 69 -15.88 -1.41 4.04
N ILE A 70 -15.03 -0.58 4.67
CA ILE A 70 -13.99 0.17 3.95
C ILE A 70 -12.99 -0.78 3.28
N GLN A 71 -12.51 -1.80 4.00
CA GLN A 71 -11.56 -2.76 3.43
C GLN A 71 -12.17 -3.54 2.28
N SER A 72 -13.43 -3.97 2.42
CA SER A 72 -14.14 -4.66 1.33
C SER A 72 -14.24 -3.77 0.10
N PHE A 73 -14.56 -2.49 0.27
CA PHE A 73 -14.58 -1.52 -0.82
C PHE A 73 -13.20 -1.39 -1.49
N ILE A 74 -12.14 -1.19 -0.70
CA ILE A 74 -10.76 -1.04 -1.21
C ILE A 74 -10.29 -2.30 -1.94
N ILE A 75 -10.56 -3.48 -1.39
CA ILE A 75 -10.20 -4.77 -2.00
C ILE A 75 -10.96 -4.98 -3.31
N ASN A 76 -12.20 -4.52 -3.41
CA ASN A 76 -12.98 -4.63 -4.63
C ASN A 76 -12.59 -3.60 -5.70
N ASN A 77 -11.80 -2.59 -5.35
CA ASN A 77 -11.21 -1.67 -6.32
C ASN A 77 -10.12 -2.40 -7.13
N ASP A 78 -10.08 -2.17 -8.44
CA ASP A 78 -9.14 -2.84 -9.35
C ASP A 78 -7.68 -2.42 -9.15
N ASP A 79 -7.44 -1.23 -8.59
CA ASP A 79 -6.11 -0.67 -8.37
C ASP A 79 -5.43 -1.32 -7.14
N PRO A 80 -4.18 -1.80 -7.23
CA PRO A 80 -3.41 -2.24 -6.07
C PRO A 80 -2.96 -1.10 -5.13
N GLU A 81 -2.86 0.15 -5.61
CA GLU A 81 -2.35 1.28 -4.82
C GLU A 81 -3.17 1.56 -3.55
N PRO A 82 -4.51 1.60 -3.58
CA PRO A 82 -5.30 1.80 -2.38
C PRO A 82 -5.14 0.66 -1.36
N ILE A 83 -4.99 -0.58 -1.82
CA ILE A 83 -4.79 -1.74 -0.94
C ILE A 83 -3.45 -1.61 -0.21
N TYR A 84 -2.38 -1.29 -0.95
CA TYR A 84 -1.05 -1.07 -0.38
C TYR A 84 -1.04 0.11 0.61
N THR A 85 -1.59 1.26 0.20
CA THR A 85 -1.63 2.48 1.01
C THR A 85 -2.41 2.26 2.31
N PHE A 86 -3.55 1.57 2.24
CA PHE A 86 -4.36 1.27 3.40
C PHE A 86 -3.62 0.33 4.37
N ALA A 87 -3.00 -0.73 3.86
CA ALA A 87 -2.22 -1.66 4.69
C ALA A 87 -1.02 -0.99 5.37
N LEU A 88 -0.40 -0.01 4.70
CA LEU A 88 0.74 0.75 5.22
C LEU A 88 0.33 1.72 6.34
N LEU A 89 -0.81 2.40 6.19
CA LEU A 89 -1.15 3.58 6.99
C LEU A 89 -2.23 3.34 8.05
N VAL A 90 -2.95 2.22 8.00
CA VAL A 90 -4.04 1.91 8.94
C VAL A 90 -3.63 0.81 9.93
N LYS A 91 -3.50 1.19 11.20
CA LYS A 91 -2.93 0.33 12.26
C LYS A 91 -3.72 -0.95 12.54
N ASN A 92 -5.05 -0.90 12.44
CA ASN A 92 -5.95 -2.01 12.79
C ASN A 92 -6.53 -2.71 11.55
N ALA A 93 -5.90 -2.51 10.39
CA ALA A 93 -6.33 -3.16 9.17
C ALA A 93 -6.14 -4.68 9.25
N ASN A 94 -7.04 -5.43 8.61
CA ASN A 94 -6.92 -6.87 8.40
C ASN A 94 -5.85 -7.13 7.34
N LEU A 95 -4.61 -7.22 7.83
CA LEU A 95 -3.44 -7.36 6.98
C LEU A 95 -3.46 -8.63 6.14
N GLU A 96 -4.01 -9.73 6.67
CA GLU A 96 -4.13 -10.98 5.93
C GLU A 96 -5.02 -10.81 4.69
N LYS A 97 -6.21 -10.19 4.85
CA LYS A 97 -7.11 -9.90 3.73
C LYS A 97 -6.47 -8.99 2.69
N LEU A 98 -5.80 -7.91 3.12
CA LEU A 98 -5.15 -6.96 2.22
C LEU A 98 -3.97 -7.58 1.48
N GLN A 99 -3.19 -8.43 2.15
CA GLN A 99 -2.09 -9.15 1.52
C GLN A 99 -2.61 -10.12 0.46
N GLN A 100 -3.66 -10.89 0.76
CA GLN A 100 -4.28 -11.79 -0.22
C GLN A 100 -4.83 -11.02 -1.42
N ALA A 101 -5.41 -9.84 -1.18
CA ALA A 101 -5.89 -8.98 -2.25
C ALA A 101 -4.73 -8.49 -3.14
N ILE A 102 -3.62 -8.01 -2.58
CA ILE A 102 -2.41 -7.63 -3.34
C ILE A 102 -1.85 -8.80 -4.15
N ILE A 103 -1.74 -10.00 -3.55
CA ILE A 103 -1.28 -11.20 -4.25
C ILE A 103 -2.20 -11.52 -5.43
N LYS A 104 -3.52 -11.44 -5.23
CA LYS A 104 -4.51 -11.69 -6.29
C LYS A 104 -4.43 -10.67 -7.42
N ARG A 105 -4.05 -9.42 -7.14
CA ARG A 105 -3.82 -8.39 -8.17
C ARG A 105 -2.63 -8.75 -9.06
N GLY A 106 -1.62 -9.43 -8.50
CA GLY A 106 -0.51 -10.00 -9.26
C GLY A 106 0.51 -8.97 -9.76
N ASP A 107 0.42 -7.71 -9.30
CA ASP A 107 1.41 -6.69 -9.62
C ASP A 107 2.66 -6.90 -8.77
N ALA A 108 3.75 -7.34 -9.40
CA ALA A 108 5.00 -7.67 -8.74
C ALA A 108 5.65 -6.47 -8.03
N ASP A 109 5.45 -5.24 -8.51
CA ASP A 109 5.97 -4.03 -7.85
C ASP A 109 5.21 -3.76 -6.55
N TYR A 110 3.88 -3.84 -6.57
CA TYR A 110 3.10 -3.67 -5.34
C TYR A 110 3.30 -4.82 -4.35
N ILE A 111 3.49 -6.06 -4.81
CA ILE A 111 3.83 -7.18 -3.94
C ILE A 111 5.19 -6.95 -3.25
N TYR A 112 6.19 -6.46 -3.98
CA TYR A 112 7.48 -6.05 -3.42
C TYR A 112 7.34 -4.89 -2.42
N LEU A 113 6.64 -3.81 -2.80
CA LEU A 113 6.42 -2.66 -1.92
C LEU A 113 5.69 -3.04 -0.65
N PHE A 114 4.71 -3.94 -0.75
CA PHE A 114 3.99 -4.47 0.40
C PHE A 114 4.93 -5.22 1.34
N ALA A 115 5.74 -6.16 0.81
CA ALA A 115 6.71 -6.92 1.60
C ALA A 115 7.76 -6.03 2.27
N LYS A 116 8.22 -4.99 1.57
CA LYS A 116 9.24 -4.06 2.07
C LYS A 116 8.72 -3.15 3.17
N ASN A 117 7.53 -2.58 2.98
CA ASN A 117 7.09 -1.42 3.77
C ASN A 117 5.99 -1.77 4.79
N VAL A 118 5.19 -2.82 4.57
CA VAL A 118 4.05 -3.14 5.44
C VAL A 118 4.49 -4.02 6.60
N LYS A 119 4.44 -3.45 7.81
CA LYS A 119 4.81 -4.16 9.03
C LYS A 119 3.85 -5.32 9.31
N GLY A 120 4.41 -6.50 9.53
CA GLY A 120 3.65 -7.74 9.79
C GLY A 120 3.29 -8.53 8.54
N ALA A 121 3.71 -8.07 7.35
CA ALA A 121 3.53 -8.82 6.11
C ALA A 121 4.20 -10.21 6.21
N ASN A 122 3.56 -11.22 5.64
CA ASN A 122 4.10 -12.56 5.56
C ASN A 122 5.11 -12.66 4.41
N ILE A 123 6.36 -12.30 4.73
CA ILE A 123 7.48 -12.24 3.78
C ILE A 123 7.69 -13.57 3.06
N LYS A 124 7.52 -14.70 3.75
CA LYS A 124 7.69 -16.03 3.14
C LYS A 124 6.69 -16.24 2.01
N VAL A 125 5.41 -15.94 2.23
CA VAL A 125 4.37 -16.06 1.19
C VAL A 125 4.64 -15.09 0.04
N LEU A 126 4.94 -13.83 0.35
CA LEU A 126 5.19 -12.80 -0.67
C LEU A 126 6.43 -13.12 -1.52
N GLN A 127 7.47 -13.70 -0.93
CA GLN A 127 8.65 -14.15 -1.66
C GLN A 127 8.32 -15.24 -2.68
N GLU A 128 7.54 -16.26 -2.31
CA GLU A 128 7.13 -17.30 -3.26
C GLU A 128 6.34 -16.70 -4.42
N VAL A 129 5.42 -15.78 -4.15
CA VAL A 129 4.65 -15.09 -5.20
C VAL A 129 5.55 -14.28 -6.13
N ILE A 130 6.58 -13.61 -5.62
CA ILE A 130 7.56 -12.88 -6.44
C ILE A 130 8.38 -13.84 -7.31
N ILE A 131 8.78 -15.00 -6.78
CA ILE A 131 9.47 -16.04 -7.56
C ILE A 131 8.55 -16.55 -8.69
N ASP A 132 7.30 -16.88 -8.35
CA ASP A 132 6.29 -17.37 -9.29
C ASP A 132 5.94 -16.33 -10.38
N SER A 133 6.06 -15.03 -10.08
CA SER A 133 5.84 -13.96 -11.04
C SER A 133 6.88 -13.93 -12.18
N LYS A 134 8.02 -14.61 -12.00
CA LYS A 134 9.18 -14.62 -12.93
C LYS A 134 9.77 -13.24 -13.21
N ASN A 135 9.46 -12.25 -12.37
CA ASN A 135 10.00 -10.90 -12.49
C ASN A 135 11.35 -10.81 -11.77
N VAL A 136 12.43 -11.06 -12.52
CA VAL A 136 13.81 -11.09 -12.01
C VAL A 136 14.21 -9.76 -11.35
N ARG A 137 13.72 -8.63 -11.85
CA ARG A 137 13.93 -7.32 -11.21
C ARG A 137 13.36 -7.30 -9.80
N CYS A 138 12.11 -7.73 -9.64
CA CYS A 138 11.47 -7.77 -8.34
C CYS A 138 12.13 -8.81 -7.42
N MET A 139 12.60 -9.95 -7.94
CA MET A 139 13.39 -10.91 -7.14
C MET A 139 14.65 -10.26 -6.55
N PHE A 140 15.41 -9.53 -7.38
CA PHE A 140 16.60 -8.79 -6.94
C PHE A 140 16.24 -7.74 -5.88
N LEU A 141 15.26 -6.87 -6.15
CA LEU A 141 14.83 -5.83 -5.20
C LEU A 141 14.34 -6.43 -3.89
N PHE A 142 13.68 -7.59 -3.94
CA PHE A 142 13.22 -8.32 -2.76
C PHE A 142 14.41 -8.80 -1.91
N ALA A 143 15.41 -9.41 -2.54
CA ALA A 143 16.62 -9.87 -1.84
C ALA A 143 17.42 -8.73 -1.22
N GLU A 144 17.53 -7.61 -1.93
CA GLU A 144 18.28 -6.43 -1.50
C GLU A 144 17.60 -5.70 -0.33
N SER A 145 16.28 -5.49 -0.43
CA SER A 145 15.57 -4.52 0.41
C SER A 145 14.61 -5.13 1.45
N VAL A 146 14.17 -6.39 1.31
CA VAL A 146 13.12 -6.95 2.17
C VAL A 146 13.74 -7.69 3.36
N LYS A 147 13.50 -7.15 4.56
CA LYS A 147 13.96 -7.77 5.80
C LYS A 147 13.31 -9.14 6.00
N GLY A 148 14.14 -10.17 6.20
CA GLY A 148 13.68 -11.54 6.41
C GLY A 148 13.43 -12.33 5.13
N ALA A 149 13.79 -11.79 3.96
CA ALA A 149 13.86 -12.54 2.73
C ALA A 149 14.90 -13.68 2.83
N ASN A 150 14.58 -14.82 2.23
CA ASN A 150 15.55 -15.88 1.99
C ASN A 150 16.34 -15.51 0.72
N THR A 151 17.48 -14.86 0.94
CA THR A 151 18.38 -14.37 -0.11
C THR A 151 19.05 -15.49 -0.89
N GLU A 152 19.39 -16.61 -0.24
CA GLU A 152 19.97 -17.79 -0.90
C GLU A 152 19.01 -18.33 -1.97
N LYS A 153 17.74 -18.54 -1.62
CA LYS A 153 16.73 -18.99 -2.58
C LYS A 153 16.53 -17.99 -3.73
N LEU A 154 16.50 -16.69 -3.44
CA LEU A 154 16.37 -15.67 -4.48
C LEU A 154 17.61 -15.62 -5.39
N GLN A 155 18.80 -15.86 -4.85
CA GLN A 155 20.02 -15.95 -5.61
C GLN A 155 19.97 -17.11 -6.61
N ASP A 156 19.60 -18.31 -6.15
CA ASP A 156 19.50 -19.50 -6.98
C ASP A 156 18.50 -19.29 -8.13
N GLU A 157 17.34 -18.71 -7.83
CA GLU A 157 16.33 -18.37 -8.84
C GLU A 157 16.89 -17.39 -9.87
N ILE A 158 17.51 -16.28 -9.46
CA ILE A 158 18.08 -15.28 -10.37
C ILE A 158 19.18 -15.89 -11.26
N ILE A 159 20.05 -16.72 -10.69
CA ILE A 159 21.08 -17.46 -11.45
C ILE A 159 20.45 -18.34 -12.51
N SER A 160 19.35 -19.03 -12.18
CA SER A 160 18.67 -19.93 -13.13
C SER A 160 18.12 -19.21 -14.37
N TYR A 161 17.76 -17.93 -14.26
CA TYR A 161 17.37 -17.10 -15.40
C TYR A 161 18.55 -16.66 -16.27
N GLY A 162 19.78 -16.68 -15.74
CA GLY A 162 20.99 -16.34 -16.48
C GLY A 162 21.08 -14.88 -16.96
N ILE A 163 20.32 -13.97 -16.35
CA ILE A 163 20.34 -12.55 -16.74
C ILE A 163 21.52 -11.87 -16.04
N PHE A 164 22.60 -11.65 -16.79
CA PHE A 164 23.88 -11.13 -16.28
C PHE A 164 23.76 -9.84 -15.48
N GLU A 165 22.91 -8.93 -15.93
CA GLU A 165 22.68 -7.66 -15.23
C GLU A 165 22.20 -7.89 -13.79
N TYR A 166 21.25 -8.80 -13.56
CA TYR A 166 20.73 -9.07 -12.23
C TYR A 166 21.66 -9.93 -11.39
N ILE A 167 22.42 -10.86 -11.99
CA ILE A 167 23.49 -11.59 -11.30
C ILE A 167 24.54 -10.61 -10.76
N TYR A 168 24.94 -9.65 -11.59
CA TYR A 168 25.87 -8.58 -11.20
C TYR A 168 25.30 -7.69 -10.09
N LEU A 169 24.09 -7.17 -10.27
CA LEU A 169 23.44 -6.31 -9.27
C LEU A 169 23.25 -7.04 -7.94
N PHE A 170 22.94 -8.34 -7.97
CA PHE A 170 22.81 -9.15 -6.77
C PHE A 170 24.14 -9.24 -6.02
N ALA A 171 25.22 -9.60 -6.72
CA ALA A 171 26.56 -9.69 -6.15
C ALA A 171 27.03 -8.38 -5.51
N LYS A 172 26.72 -7.26 -6.17
CA LYS A 172 27.15 -5.93 -5.74
C LYS A 172 26.36 -5.40 -4.53
N ASN A 173 25.07 -5.67 -4.46
CA ASN A 173 24.17 -4.95 -3.54
C ASN A 173 23.54 -5.84 -2.46
N VAL A 174 23.48 -7.17 -2.65
CA VAL A 174 22.83 -8.07 -1.68
C VAL A 174 23.86 -8.57 -0.67
N LYS A 175 23.73 -8.09 0.56
CA LYS A 175 24.60 -8.48 1.67
C LYS A 175 24.54 -9.99 1.92
N GLY A 176 25.72 -10.62 1.99
CA GLY A 176 25.84 -12.06 2.26
C GLY A 176 25.52 -12.94 1.05
N ALA A 177 25.52 -12.36 -0.15
CA ALA A 177 25.46 -13.13 -1.39
C ALA A 177 26.61 -14.16 -1.47
N ASN A 178 26.32 -15.34 -2.02
CA ASN A 178 27.35 -16.33 -2.29
C ASN A 178 28.08 -15.96 -3.59
N MET A 179 29.18 -15.23 -3.41
CA MET A 179 30.02 -14.69 -4.47
C MET A 179 30.67 -15.78 -5.34
N GLU A 180 31.07 -16.91 -4.75
CA GLU A 180 31.63 -18.04 -5.49
C GLU A 180 30.60 -18.64 -6.46
N LEU A 181 29.37 -18.84 -5.98
CA LEU A 181 28.28 -19.37 -6.80
C LEU A 181 27.92 -18.41 -7.94
N LEU A 182 27.78 -17.11 -7.63
CA LEU A 182 27.52 -16.08 -8.64
C LEU A 182 28.62 -16.04 -9.69
N ARG A 183 29.89 -16.08 -9.27
CA ARG A 183 31.07 -16.13 -10.13
C ARG A 183 31.04 -17.36 -11.06
N SER A 184 30.68 -18.53 -10.53
CA SER A 184 30.61 -19.78 -11.30
C SER A 184 29.46 -19.82 -12.33
N SER A 185 28.44 -18.97 -12.16
CA SER A 185 27.26 -18.94 -13.02
C SER A 185 27.40 -18.14 -14.31
N VAL A 186 28.47 -17.33 -14.44
CA VAL A 186 28.71 -16.47 -15.61
C VAL A 186 29.59 -17.20 -16.64
N PRO A 187 29.17 -17.31 -17.93
CA PRO A 187 29.97 -17.92 -18.98
C PRO A 187 31.32 -17.23 -19.19
N GLU A 188 32.33 -18.02 -19.53
CA GLU A 188 33.72 -17.56 -19.78
C GLU A 188 33.82 -16.42 -20.82
N SER A 189 32.88 -16.32 -21.77
CA SER A 189 32.87 -15.25 -22.78
C SER A 189 32.53 -13.87 -22.23
N ASN A 190 31.88 -13.79 -21.07
CA ASN A 190 31.49 -12.55 -20.40
C ASN A 190 32.41 -12.22 -19.21
N ASN A 191 33.49 -12.99 -19.06
CA ASN A 191 34.24 -13.09 -17.83
C ASN A 191 35.18 -11.92 -17.61
N ASP A 192 35.86 -11.42 -18.65
CA ASP A 192 36.95 -10.45 -18.45
C ASP A 192 36.48 -9.12 -17.85
N ALA A 193 35.38 -8.55 -18.35
CA ALA A 193 34.83 -7.30 -17.81
C ALA A 193 34.11 -7.52 -16.47
N PHE A 194 33.44 -8.66 -16.32
CA PHE A 194 32.69 -9.02 -15.11
C PHE A 194 33.62 -9.33 -13.94
N MET A 195 34.63 -10.19 -14.13
CA MET A 195 35.61 -10.58 -13.13
C MET A 195 36.43 -9.40 -12.63
N ASN A 196 36.87 -8.50 -13.51
CA ASN A 196 37.55 -7.27 -13.08
C ASN A 196 36.68 -6.42 -12.14
N THR A 197 35.37 -6.38 -12.38
CA THR A 197 34.42 -5.64 -11.53
C THR A 197 34.10 -6.40 -10.25
N PHE A 198 34.01 -7.73 -10.31
CA PHE A 198 33.72 -8.61 -9.18
C PHE A 198 34.88 -8.68 -8.19
N ASP A 199 36.11 -8.83 -8.70
CA ASP A 199 37.34 -8.84 -7.92
C ASP A 199 37.51 -7.47 -7.20
N SER A 200 37.16 -6.35 -7.85
CA SER A 200 37.11 -5.03 -7.21
C SER A 200 36.08 -4.91 -6.08
N ILE A 201 34.94 -5.60 -6.19
CA ILE A 201 33.90 -5.62 -5.14
C ILE A 201 34.39 -6.43 -3.95
N SER A 202 34.92 -7.64 -4.17
CA SER A 202 35.46 -8.48 -3.10
C SER A 202 36.61 -7.83 -2.34
N GLU A 203 37.51 -7.13 -3.04
CA GLU A 203 38.61 -6.38 -2.42
C GLU A 203 38.08 -5.23 -1.54
N SER A 204 36.99 -4.58 -1.93
CA SER A 204 36.37 -3.50 -1.13
C SER A 204 35.62 -4.01 0.11
N GLU A 205 35.09 -5.23 0.09
CA GLU A 205 34.44 -5.83 1.26
C GLU A 205 35.46 -6.28 2.33
N GLU A 206 36.67 -6.68 1.93
CA GLU A 206 37.76 -6.97 2.87
C GLU A 206 38.28 -5.69 3.57
N ASP A 207 38.32 -4.55 2.86
CA ASP A 207 38.80 -3.27 3.41
C ASP A 207 37.75 -2.51 4.27
N THR A 208 36.46 -2.82 4.14
CA THR A 208 35.39 -2.11 4.88
C THR A 208 35.14 -2.59 6.31
N SER A 209 35.71 -3.73 6.72
CA SER A 209 35.77 -4.08 8.15
C SER A 209 36.61 -3.08 8.96
N SER A 210 37.41 -2.22 8.31
CA SER A 210 38.22 -1.20 8.97
C SER A 210 37.65 0.23 8.91
N ASN A 211 36.55 0.53 8.20
CA ASN A 211 36.03 1.91 8.09
C ASN A 211 34.51 1.98 8.06
N MET A 212 33.90 1.89 9.25
CA MET A 212 32.54 2.34 9.49
C MET A 212 32.49 3.88 9.45
N TYR A 213 32.04 4.46 8.33
CA TYR A 213 31.62 5.86 8.28
C TYR A 213 30.16 6.00 7.86
N HIS A 214 29.43 6.67 8.75
CA HIS A 214 28.08 7.18 8.61
C HIS A 214 27.85 7.93 7.29
N ILE A 215 26.78 7.59 6.57
CA ILE A 215 26.11 8.55 5.70
C ILE A 215 24.64 8.59 6.09
N THR A 216 24.28 9.73 6.65
CA THR A 216 22.96 10.14 7.10
C THR A 216 22.01 10.39 5.94
N SER A 217 20.72 10.18 6.21
CA SER A 217 19.57 10.62 5.42
C SER A 217 19.75 12.02 4.84
N ASN A 218 19.45 12.19 3.54
CA ASN A 218 18.62 13.29 3.02
C ASN A 218 18.48 13.27 1.48
N ASN A 219 17.27 13.66 1.06
CA ASN A 219 16.86 14.21 -0.23
C ASN A 219 16.48 13.26 -1.37
N ILE A 220 15.18 12.94 -1.48
CA ILE A 220 14.43 13.14 -2.72
C ILE A 220 13.04 13.73 -2.38
N ASN A 221 12.96 15.06 -2.39
CA ASN A 221 11.73 15.79 -2.67
C ASN A 221 11.69 16.04 -4.18
N ASN A 222 10.77 15.41 -4.91
CA ASN A 222 10.13 15.90 -6.14
C ASN A 222 9.58 14.73 -6.94
N ILE A 223 8.25 14.53 -6.93
CA ILE A 223 7.49 14.27 -8.16
C ILE A 223 6.09 14.87 -7.95
N ASP A 224 5.94 16.14 -8.32
CA ASP A 224 4.65 16.66 -8.74
C ASP A 224 4.37 16.20 -10.18
N SER A 225 3.09 15.99 -10.47
CA SER A 225 2.43 15.94 -11.79
C SER A 225 2.53 14.67 -12.64
N ILE A 226 1.56 13.76 -12.45
CA ILE A 226 0.88 13.10 -13.59
C ILE A 226 -0.63 13.15 -13.33
N GLY A 227 -1.28 14.17 -13.90
CA GLY A 227 -2.73 14.26 -13.93
C GLY A 227 -3.32 13.37 -15.02
N ILE A 228 -4.19 12.44 -14.62
CA ILE A 228 -5.13 11.79 -15.53
C ILE A 228 -6.51 11.86 -14.88
N LYS A 229 -7.34 12.82 -15.32
CA LYS A 229 -8.78 12.82 -15.07
C LYS A 229 -9.42 11.75 -15.97
N ARG A 230 -10.15 10.80 -15.38
CA ARG A 230 -11.19 10.04 -16.08
C ARG A 230 -12.47 10.07 -15.26
N GLU A 231 -13.53 10.57 -15.89
CA GLU A 231 -14.89 10.53 -15.36
C GLU A 231 -15.43 9.10 -15.47
N PHE A 232 -15.74 8.49 -14.33
CA PHE A 232 -16.56 7.28 -14.28
C PHE A 232 -18.02 7.68 -14.14
N LYS A 233 -18.83 7.28 -15.12
CA LYS A 233 -20.29 7.43 -15.07
C LYS A 233 -20.86 6.10 -14.59
N ILE A 234 -21.26 6.03 -13.34
CA ILE A 234 -22.03 4.91 -12.78
C ILE A 234 -23.44 5.44 -12.52
N GLU A 235 -24.44 4.86 -13.19
CA GLU A 235 -25.85 5.10 -12.89
C GLU A 235 -26.19 4.36 -11.59
N VAL A 236 -26.13 5.08 -10.47
CA VAL A 236 -26.83 4.67 -9.24
C VAL A 236 -28.29 5.07 -9.43
N LYS A 237 -29.21 4.11 -9.32
CA LYS A 237 -30.65 4.41 -9.38
C LYS A 237 -31.03 5.20 -8.14
N GLU A 238 -31.61 6.39 -8.34
CA GLU A 238 -32.18 7.25 -7.29
C GLU A 238 -33.09 6.50 -6.30
N SER A 239 -33.69 5.37 -6.73
CA SER A 239 -34.53 4.50 -5.90
C SER A 239 -33.78 3.80 -4.76
N GLU A 240 -32.49 3.51 -4.89
CA GLU A 240 -31.71 2.81 -3.85
C GLU A 240 -31.23 3.77 -2.74
N ILE A 241 -31.19 5.09 -3.03
CA ILE A 241 -30.87 6.15 -2.06
C ILE A 241 -32.14 6.60 -1.31
N THR A 242 -33.30 6.55 -1.97
CA THR A 242 -34.58 6.93 -1.35
C THR A 242 -35.02 5.93 -0.28
N ASP A 243 -34.74 4.63 -0.43
CA ASP A 243 -35.04 3.63 0.60
C ASP A 243 -34.22 3.85 1.89
N ILE A 244 -32.99 4.37 1.80
CA ILE A 244 -32.15 4.73 2.97
C ILE A 244 -32.66 6.02 3.64
N LEU A 245 -33.26 6.94 2.88
CA LEU A 245 -33.78 8.21 3.37
C LEU A 245 -35.23 8.10 3.91
N ASP A 246 -36.02 7.16 3.40
CA ASP A 246 -37.42 6.94 3.79
C ASP A 246 -37.54 6.18 5.13
N ASP A 247 -36.54 5.36 5.49
CA ASP A 247 -36.42 4.79 6.86
C ASP A 247 -36.04 5.87 7.90
N PHE A 248 -35.46 6.99 7.45
CA PHE A 248 -35.23 8.19 8.26
C PHE A 248 -36.47 9.10 8.25
N GLU A 249 -37.64 8.58 8.67
CA GLU A 249 -38.86 9.38 8.98
C GLU A 249 -38.59 10.43 10.11
N MET A 250 -37.77 11.41 9.80
CA MET A 250 -37.57 12.71 10.45
C MET A 250 -38.80 13.61 10.26
N VAL A 251 -39.86 13.08 9.62
CA VAL A 251 -41.15 13.76 9.40
C VAL A 251 -42.05 13.70 10.65
N LYS A 252 -41.85 12.74 11.58
CA LYS A 252 -42.67 12.65 12.81
C LYS A 252 -42.14 13.40 14.02
N ILE A 253 -40.84 13.66 14.11
CA ILE A 253 -40.25 14.26 15.32
C ILE A 253 -40.39 15.79 15.35
N MET A 254 -40.77 16.45 14.25
CA MET A 254 -41.03 17.90 14.21
C MET A 254 -42.49 18.32 14.51
N ARG A 255 -43.35 17.44 15.05
CA ARG A 255 -44.73 17.79 15.46
C ARG A 255 -45.09 17.55 16.93
N MET A 256 -44.13 17.39 17.84
CA MET A 256 -44.33 17.50 19.30
C MET A 256 -43.13 18.19 19.94
#